data_AF-A0A963WWJ5-F1
#
_entry.id   AF-A0A963WWJ5-F1
#
_cell.length_a   1.000
_cell.length_b   1.000
_cell.length_c   1.000
_cell.angle_alpha   90.00
_cell.angle_beta   90.00
_cell.angle_gamma   90.00
#
_symmetry.space_group_name_H-M   'P 1'
#
loop_
_entity.id
_entity.type
_entity.pdbx_description
1 polymer ?
#
loop_
_entity_poly.entity_id
_entity_poly.type
_entity_poly.pdbx_seq_one_letter_code
_entity_poly.pdbx_strand_id
1 'polypeptide(L)'
;SRYGSNQQKRMFIYGRLDMGPTILTPSYGFGWTLSGWLLTPFLQMAGMETMMRMRQRVLDNITTTFASSYKRKVNLEEMLTKDAVTDYRAMKTGEKYLVTPWS
;
A
#
# COMPACT_ATOMS: atom_id res chain seq x y z
N SER A 1 -0.62 -33.83 -10.64
CA SER A 1 -1.61 -33.16 -11.50
C SER A 1 -0.93 -32.68 -12.77
N ARG A 2 -1.54 -32.88 -13.95
CA ARG A 2 -0.96 -32.48 -15.26
C ARG A 2 -0.84 -30.96 -15.44
N TYR A 3 -1.61 -30.18 -14.67
CA TYR A 3 -1.73 -28.72 -14.83
C TYR A 3 -1.29 -27.94 -13.57
N GLY A 4 -0.52 -28.58 -12.68
CA GLY A 4 -0.11 -27.99 -11.40
C GLY A 4 -1.16 -28.11 -10.30
N SER A 5 -1.06 -27.26 -9.27
CA SER A 5 -1.98 -27.27 -8.12
C SER A 5 -3.42 -26.93 -8.53
N ASN A 6 -4.39 -27.66 -7.96
CA ASN A 6 -5.82 -27.38 -8.10
C ASN A 6 -6.30 -26.25 -7.16
N GLN A 7 -5.41 -25.69 -6.34
CA GLN A 7 -5.74 -24.54 -5.50
C GLN A 7 -5.78 -23.27 -6.35
N GLN A 8 -6.89 -22.52 -6.25
CA GLN A 8 -7.03 -21.23 -6.88
C GLN A 8 -6.08 -20.22 -6.22
N LYS A 9 -5.20 -19.62 -7.02
CA LYS A 9 -4.28 -18.58 -6.57
C LYS A 9 -4.81 -17.21 -7.00
N ARG A 10 -4.89 -16.26 -6.06
CA ARG A 10 -5.25 -14.87 -6.36
C ARG A 10 -4.13 -13.94 -5.94
N MET A 11 -3.69 -13.12 -6.88
CA MET A 11 -2.63 -12.12 -6.68
C MET A 11 -3.21 -10.74 -6.93
N PHE A 12 -2.84 -9.77 -6.10
CA PHE A 12 -3.25 -8.39 -6.23
C PHE A 12 -2.05 -7.45 -6.33
N ILE A 13 -2.05 -6.58 -7.33
CA ILE A 13 -1.14 -5.43 -7.40
C ILE A 13 -1.88 -4.25 -6.79
N TYR A 14 -1.42 -3.79 -5.61
CA TYR A 14 -2.03 -2.67 -4.87
C TYR A 14 -1.19 -1.38 -4.91
N GLY A 15 -0.07 -1.40 -5.63
CA GLY A 15 0.84 -0.28 -5.80
C GLY A 15 1.95 -0.61 -6.79
N ARG A 16 2.74 0.40 -7.16
CA ARG A 16 3.89 0.24 -8.07
C ARG A 16 5.10 0.96 -7.50
N LEU A 17 5.99 0.20 -6.87
CA LEU A 17 7.35 0.67 -6.54
C LEU A 17 8.26 0.51 -7.76
N ASP A 18 8.06 -0.56 -8.53
CA ASP A 18 8.66 -0.76 -9.84
C ASP A 18 7.67 -0.34 -10.94
N MET A 19 8.16 0.52 -11.84
CA MET A 19 7.41 1.04 -12.99
C MET A 19 7.62 0.23 -14.26
N GLY A 20 8.49 -0.79 -14.23
CA GLY A 20 8.68 -1.74 -15.31
C GLY A 20 7.44 -2.59 -15.62
N PRO A 21 7.48 -3.37 -16.71
CA PRO A 21 6.40 -4.26 -17.09
C PRO A 21 6.20 -5.37 -16.05
N THR A 22 4.95 -5.78 -15.83
CA THR A 22 4.65 -6.99 -15.05
C THR A 22 4.94 -8.22 -15.92
N ILE A 23 5.96 -8.99 -15.56
CA ILE A 23 6.38 -10.20 -16.27
C ILE A 23 5.88 -11.44 -15.52
N LEU A 24 5.18 -12.34 -16.22
CA LEU A 24 4.67 -13.60 -15.67
C LEU A 24 5.26 -14.78 -16.44
N THR A 25 5.74 -15.80 -15.73
CA THR A 25 6.26 -17.04 -16.33
C THR A 25 5.20 -18.15 -16.31
N PRO A 26 5.29 -19.19 -17.15
CA PRO A 26 4.29 -20.25 -17.23
C PRO A 26 4.36 -21.28 -16.08
N SER A 27 5.25 -21.11 -15.10
CA SER A 27 5.61 -22.12 -14.09
C SER A 27 4.63 -22.27 -12.91
N TYR A 28 3.42 -21.71 -12.98
CA TYR A 28 2.45 -21.68 -11.87
C TYR A 28 1.17 -22.52 -12.12
N GLY A 29 1.11 -23.24 -13.24
CA GLY A 29 -0.09 -23.90 -13.73
C GLY A 29 -1.14 -22.91 -14.27
N PHE A 30 -2.39 -23.35 -14.43
CA PHE A 30 -3.47 -22.53 -15.01
C PHE A 30 -4.50 -22.00 -14.01
N GLY A 31 -4.52 -22.51 -12.77
CA GLY A 31 -5.45 -22.07 -11.73
C GLY A 31 -4.99 -20.82 -10.97
N TRP A 32 -4.92 -19.67 -11.66
CA TRP A 32 -4.55 -18.40 -11.02
C TRP A 32 -5.24 -17.18 -11.65
N THR A 33 -5.30 -16.09 -10.90
CA THR A 33 -5.82 -14.79 -11.34
C THR A 33 -4.92 -13.68 -10.79
N LEU A 34 -4.61 -12.70 -11.64
CA LEU A 34 -3.92 -11.47 -11.28
C LEU A 34 -4.86 -10.29 -11.52
N SER A 35 -4.96 -9.38 -10.54
CA SER A 35 -5.81 -8.19 -10.67
C SER A 35 -5.20 -7.00 -9.93
N GLY A 36 -5.62 -5.79 -10.30
CA GLY A 36 -5.37 -4.62 -9.47
C GLY A 36 -6.25 -4.66 -8.21
N TRP A 37 -5.79 -4.00 -7.15
CA TRP A 37 -6.60 -3.78 -5.95
C TRP A 37 -6.48 -2.34 -5.49
N LEU A 38 -7.61 -1.73 -5.14
CA LEU A 38 -7.69 -0.37 -4.64
C LEU A 38 -8.55 -0.32 -3.39
N LEU A 39 -8.12 0.45 -2.39
CA LEU A 39 -8.80 0.55 -1.10
C LEU A 39 -10.21 1.13 -1.23
N THR A 40 -10.38 2.26 -1.94
CA THR A 40 -11.68 2.95 -2.02
C THR A 40 -12.77 2.08 -2.68
N PRO A 41 -12.52 1.43 -3.85
CA PRO A 41 -13.48 0.48 -4.42
C PRO A 41 -13.78 -0.71 -3.50
N PHE A 42 -12.77 -1.25 -2.81
CA PHE A 42 -12.99 -2.33 -1.85
C PHE A 42 -13.90 -1.88 -0.70
N LEU A 43 -13.67 -0.70 -0.12
CA LEU A 43 -14.50 -0.20 0.98
C LEU A 43 -15.95 0.06 0.54
N GLN A 44 -16.16 0.52 -0.69
CA GLN A 44 -17.51 0.66 -1.28
C GLN A 44 -18.20 -0.71 -1.38
N MET A 45 -17.50 -1.72 -1.90
CA MET A 45 -18.01 -3.08 -2.01
C MET A 45 -18.28 -3.72 -0.64
N ALA A 46 -17.43 -3.47 0.36
CA ALA A 46 -17.53 -4.04 1.69
C ALA A 46 -18.68 -3.45 2.54
N GLY A 47 -19.20 -2.29 2.14
CA GLY A 47 -20.29 -1.60 2.81
C GLY A 47 -19.89 -0.87 4.10
N MET A 48 -20.80 -0.02 4.58
CA MET A 48 -20.57 0.87 5.72
C MET A 48 -20.25 0.12 7.01
N GLU A 49 -20.96 -0.98 7.29
CA GLU A 49 -20.76 -1.74 8.52
C GLU A 49 -19.32 -2.28 8.62
N THR A 50 -18.83 -2.93 7.56
CA THR A 50 -17.47 -3.45 7.50
C THR A 50 -16.44 -2.33 7.59
N MET A 51 -16.67 -1.22 6.87
CA MET A 51 -15.80 -0.05 6.92
C MET A 51 -15.68 0.51 8.35
N MET A 52 -16.80 0.61 9.07
CA MET A 52 -16.80 1.13 10.45
C MET A 52 -16.08 0.17 11.41
N ARG A 53 -16.26 -1.15 11.29
CA ARG A 53 -15.48 -2.12 12.07
C ARG A 53 -13.98 -2.01 11.81
N MET A 54 -13.57 -1.84 10.54
CA MET A 54 -12.17 -1.63 10.20
C MET A 54 -11.61 -0.35 10.81
N ARG A 55 -12.35 0.76 10.72
CA ARG A 55 -11.97 2.03 11.36
C ARG A 55 -11.85 1.90 12.88
N GLN A 56 -12.79 1.22 13.53
CA GLN A 56 -12.75 1.00 14.98
C GLN A 56 -11.48 0.25 15.39
N ARG A 57 -11.15 -0.85 14.70
CA ARG A 57 -9.91 -1.60 14.97
C ARG A 57 -8.66 -0.73 14.79
N VAL A 58 -8.65 0.16 13.80
CA VAL A 58 -7.54 1.11 13.57
C VAL A 58 -7.42 2.08 14.74
N LEU A 59 -8.54 2.66 15.20
CA LEU A 59 -8.56 3.55 16.35
C LEU A 59 -8.04 2.86 17.62
N ASP A 60 -8.55 1.66 17.91
CA ASP A 60 -8.19 0.89 19.11
C ASP A 60 -6.70 0.50 19.15
N ASN A 61 -6.02 0.49 18.00
CA ASN A 61 -4.63 0.03 17.86
C ASN A 61 -3.72 1.05 17.17
N ILE A 62 -4.10 2.33 17.21
CA ILE A 62 -3.44 3.39 16.41
C ILE A 62 -1.96 3.58 16.81
N THR A 63 -1.63 3.33 18.08
CA THR A 63 -0.27 3.44 18.63
C THR A 63 0.46 2.10 18.71
N THR A 64 -0.18 0.99 18.33
CA THR A 64 0.40 -0.36 18.39
C THR A 64 0.49 -0.98 16.99
N THR A 65 -0.48 -1.80 16.59
CA THR A 65 -0.53 -2.50 15.30
C THR A 65 -0.41 -1.53 14.12
N PHE A 66 -0.99 -0.34 14.23
CA PHE A 66 -1.01 0.66 13.16
C PHE A 66 -0.02 1.83 13.39
N ALA A 67 0.91 1.69 14.34
CA ALA A 67 1.93 2.71 14.59
C ALA A 67 2.76 2.98 13.33
N SER A 68 2.98 4.26 13.01
CA SER A 68 3.85 4.69 11.93
C SER A 68 5.01 5.51 12.47
N SER A 69 6.22 5.23 11.98
CA SER A 69 7.40 6.07 12.18
C SER A 69 7.58 7.02 11.00
N TYR A 70 8.21 8.16 11.29
CA TYR A 70 8.53 9.19 10.31
C TYR A 70 9.99 9.58 10.47
N LYS A 71 10.73 9.64 9.37
CA LYS A 71 12.12 10.08 9.32
C LYS A 71 12.24 11.57 9.63
N ARG A 72 11.32 12.38 9.08
CA ARG A 72 11.33 13.84 9.21
C ARG A 72 9.91 14.40 9.25
N LYS A 73 9.76 15.50 10.00
CA LYS A 73 8.59 16.38 9.93
C LYS A 73 8.98 17.64 9.15
N VAL A 74 8.15 18.06 8.21
CA VAL A 74 8.40 19.24 7.37
C VAL A 74 7.15 20.10 7.26
N ASN A 75 7.29 21.41 7.21
CA ASN A 75 6.17 22.29 6.85
C ASN A 75 5.98 22.36 5.32
N LEU A 76 4.99 23.15 4.85
CA LEU A 76 4.68 23.24 3.42
C LEU A 76 5.84 23.81 2.60
N GLU A 77 6.56 24.80 3.12
CA GLU A 77 7.69 25.41 2.41
C GLU A 77 8.88 24.45 2.33
N GLU A 78 9.22 23.81 3.45
CA GLU A 78 10.29 22.81 3.53
C GLU A 78 10.02 21.60 2.62
N MET A 79 8.76 21.16 2.51
CA MET A 79 8.36 20.06 1.63
C MET A 79 8.70 20.35 0.16
N LEU A 80 8.70 21.63 -0.24
CA LEU A 80 8.98 22.05 -1.62
C LEU A 80 10.48 22.25 -1.89
N THR A 81 11.34 22.12 -0.89
CA THR A 81 12.79 22.20 -1.08
C THR A 81 13.29 21.04 -1.93
N LYS A 82 14.26 21.30 -2.80
CA LYS A 82 14.86 20.28 -3.68
C LYS A 82 15.38 19.07 -2.89
N ASP A 83 15.99 19.32 -1.74
CA ASP A 83 16.55 18.28 -0.88
C ASP A 83 15.46 17.38 -0.30
N ALA A 84 14.37 17.96 0.21
CA ALA A 84 13.22 17.18 0.69
C ALA A 84 12.59 16.35 -0.43
N VAL A 85 12.31 16.98 -1.58
CA VAL A 85 11.70 16.33 -2.75
C VAL A 85 12.52 15.13 -3.23
N THR A 86 13.84 15.30 -3.31
CA THR A 86 14.73 14.24 -3.79
C THR A 86 14.81 13.07 -2.80
N ASP A 87 14.77 13.35 -1.50
CA ASP A 87 14.83 12.32 -0.45
C ASP A 87 13.54 11.50 -0.38
N TYR A 88 12.37 12.12 -0.19
CA TYR A 88 11.12 11.35 -0.03
C TYR A 88 10.68 10.63 -1.32
N ARG A 89 11.08 11.14 -2.50
CA ARG A 89 10.79 10.49 -3.80
C ARG A 89 11.47 9.12 -3.92
N ALA A 90 12.54 8.87 -3.18
CA ALA A 90 13.23 7.59 -3.22
C ALA A 90 12.39 6.43 -2.62
N MET A 91 11.36 6.75 -1.81
CA MET A 91 10.43 5.77 -1.22
C MET A 91 11.11 4.62 -0.47
N LYS A 92 12.24 4.90 0.19
CA LYS A 92 13.01 3.90 0.92
C LYS A 92 12.32 3.48 2.22
N THR A 93 12.58 2.25 2.65
CA THR A 93 12.09 1.72 3.92
C THR A 93 12.50 2.63 5.08
N GLY A 94 11.53 3.01 5.93
CA GLY A 94 11.75 3.84 7.10
C GLY A 94 11.88 5.35 6.82
N GLU A 95 11.82 5.79 5.57
CA GLU A 95 12.09 7.18 5.19
C GLU A 95 10.83 8.01 4.92
N LYS A 96 9.72 7.70 5.62
CA LYS A 96 8.46 8.42 5.45
C LYS A 96 8.56 9.85 6.02
N TYR A 97 8.11 10.83 5.26
CA TYR A 97 7.98 12.22 5.71
C TYR A 97 6.58 12.46 6.27
N LEU A 98 6.48 13.28 7.32
CA LEU A 98 5.23 13.81 7.84
C LEU A 98 5.14 15.30 7.54
N VAL A 99 4.12 15.72 6.81
CA VAL A 99 3.88 17.14 6.58
C VAL A 99 3.09 17.72 7.75
N THR A 100 3.61 18.77 8.37
CA THR A 100 2.98 19.57 9.43
C THR A 100 2.71 20.97 8.86
N PRO A 101 1.54 21.21 8.23
CA PRO A 101 1.38 22.35 7.33
C PRO A 101 1.52 23.74 7.97
N TRP A 102 1.31 23.83 9.29
CA TRP A 102 1.17 25.07 10.05
C TRP A 102 2.32 25.32 11.04
N SER A 103 3.31 24.43 11.08
CA SER A 103 4.46 24.53 11.99
C SER A 103 5.57 25.42 11.44
#